data_AF-A0A9E3LC99-F1
#
_entry.id   AF-A0A9E3LC99-F1
#
_cell.length_a   1.000
_cell.length_b   1.000
_cell.length_c   1.000
_cell.angle_alpha   90.00
_cell.angle_beta   90.00
_cell.angle_gamma   90.00
#
_symmetry.space_group_name_H-M   'P 1'
#
loop_
_entity.id
_entity.type
_entity.pdbx_description
1 polymer ?
#
loop_
_entity_poly.entity_id
_entity_poly.type
_entity_poly.pdbx_seq_one_letter_code
_entity_poly.pdbx_strand_id
1 'polypeptide(L)'
;MKAADVRRRADLLLSPTAPSPIVGAIALTGLRLLAGLIWLYNVVWKVPSDFGERSHTGLYHYTHLAVEHPVFKPFSWLIEHVVLPNFDGYGWAVLVIESVLAVLLLTGAFVRLAALLGVLQSMAIALSVSESLGEWPWAYAMMIAIHAVLLFTWSTRYAAVDAIRAAGSGPAARLVAQRLLGGWGVVLGLIGLVAFCRAVGKGRTVNVGIRELEFSLGDYNLSGALLLIGIALAMLAAAIFGWRIFAGVAALVAASAAVSIYLQIGKGEVWIGGTLTTELVFLCAAVISLATGHRLDREVSPDGQRPKAFRRL
;
A
#
# COMPACT_ATOMS: atom_id res chain seq x y z
N MET A 1 41.07 -2.63 -1.24
CA MET A 1 39.85 -3.22 -0.61
C MET A 1 40.30 -4.07 0.57
N LYS A 2 39.87 -3.77 1.80
CA LYS A 2 40.43 -4.43 3.00
C LYS A 2 39.91 -5.87 3.12
N ALA A 3 40.78 -6.83 3.44
CA ALA A 3 40.44 -8.25 3.58
C ALA A 3 39.27 -8.50 4.57
N ALA A 4 39.09 -7.61 5.55
CA ALA A 4 37.97 -7.63 6.49
C ALA A 4 36.59 -7.39 5.82
N ASP A 5 36.52 -6.57 4.77
CA ASP A 5 35.27 -6.34 4.01
C ASP A 5 34.91 -7.54 3.15
N VAL A 6 35.91 -8.24 2.61
CA VAL A 6 35.71 -9.47 1.82
C VAL A 6 35.22 -10.60 2.71
N ARG A 7 35.82 -10.78 3.89
CA ARG A 7 35.39 -11.78 4.89
C ARG A 7 33.96 -11.53 5.36
N ARG A 8 33.63 -10.27 5.69
CA ARG A 8 32.27 -9.87 6.10
C ARG A 8 31.22 -10.12 5.00
N ARG A 9 31.58 -9.97 3.72
CA ARG A 9 30.69 -10.27 2.58
C ARG A 9 30.53 -11.78 2.34
N ALA A 10 31.61 -12.55 2.48
CA ALA A 10 31.58 -14.01 2.34
C ALA A 10 30.76 -14.67 3.46
N ASP A 11 30.92 -14.20 4.71
CA ASP A 11 30.12 -14.66 5.85
C ASP A 11 28.63 -14.34 5.67
N LEU A 12 28.28 -13.23 5.00
CA LEU A 12 26.87 -12.90 4.72
C LEU A 12 26.19 -13.88 3.75
N LEU A 13 26.95 -14.47 2.82
CA LEU A 13 26.42 -15.38 1.79
C LEU A 13 26.49 -16.85 2.18
N LEU A 14 27.51 -17.24 2.96
CA LEU A 14 27.81 -18.63 3.26
C LEU A 14 27.67 -18.99 4.74
N SER A 15 27.34 -18.02 5.62
CA SER A 15 27.22 -18.33 7.05
C SER A 15 26.01 -19.23 7.32
N PRO A 16 26.21 -20.35 8.02
CA PRO A 16 25.12 -21.21 8.47
C PRO A 16 24.36 -20.62 9.67
N THR A 17 24.77 -19.44 10.17
CA THR A 17 24.14 -18.81 11.34
C THR A 17 22.98 -17.91 10.93
N ALA A 18 21.91 -17.92 11.72
CA ALA A 18 20.74 -17.09 11.45
C ALA A 18 21.12 -15.60 11.46
N PRO A 19 20.63 -14.80 10.48
CA PRO A 19 20.85 -13.36 10.48
C PRO A 19 20.26 -12.73 11.74
N SER A 20 20.80 -11.56 12.13
CA SER A 20 20.29 -10.86 13.31
C SER A 20 18.76 -10.62 13.22
N PRO A 21 18.03 -10.61 14.35
CA PRO A 21 16.58 -10.41 14.35
C PRO A 21 16.12 -9.14 13.63
N ILE A 22 16.94 -8.10 13.65
CA ILE A 22 16.67 -6.82 12.95
C ILE A 22 16.70 -7.03 11.43
N VAL A 23 17.71 -7.74 10.91
CA VAL A 23 17.84 -8.03 9.47
C VAL A 23 16.65 -8.87 8.99
N GLY A 24 16.26 -9.90 9.75
CA GLY A 24 15.06 -10.69 9.44
C GLY A 24 13.79 -9.83 9.39
N ALA A 25 13.63 -8.91 10.34
CA ALA A 25 12.46 -8.04 10.37
C ALA A 25 12.44 -7.00 9.24
N ILE A 26 13.60 -6.49 8.82
CA ILE A 26 13.74 -5.64 7.63
C ILE A 26 13.36 -6.42 6.36
N ALA A 27 13.85 -7.65 6.22
CA ALA A 27 13.52 -8.51 5.08
C ALA A 27 12.01 -8.79 5.00
N LEU A 28 11.37 -9.11 6.13
CA LEU A 28 9.92 -9.30 6.20
C LEU A 28 9.13 -8.01 5.91
N THR A 29 9.65 -6.86 6.32
CA THR A 29 9.07 -5.55 5.96
C THR A 29 9.16 -5.32 4.45
N GLY A 30 10.32 -5.62 3.85
CA GLY A 30 10.51 -5.55 2.40
C GLY A 30 9.55 -6.47 1.64
N LEU A 31 9.40 -7.71 2.11
CA LEU A 31 8.46 -8.68 1.55
C LEU A 31 7.01 -8.18 1.63
N ARG A 32 6.61 -7.60 2.76
CA ARG A 32 5.28 -7.01 2.96
C ARG A 32 5.03 -5.86 1.99
N LEU A 33 6.00 -4.96 1.84
CA LEU A 33 5.89 -3.83 0.92
C LEU A 33 5.81 -4.32 -0.53
N LEU A 34 6.62 -5.32 -0.92
CA LEU A 34 6.58 -5.91 -2.24
C LEU A 34 5.20 -6.55 -2.52
N ALA A 35 4.66 -7.31 -1.58
CA ALA A 35 3.31 -7.88 -1.70
C ALA A 35 2.24 -6.78 -1.86
N GLY A 36 2.34 -5.70 -1.06
CA GLY A 36 1.45 -4.55 -1.20
C GLY A 36 1.56 -3.85 -2.56
N LEU A 37 2.78 -3.73 -3.11
CA LEU A 37 3.01 -3.17 -4.44
C LEU A 37 2.46 -4.07 -5.56
N ILE A 38 2.54 -5.40 -5.41
CA ILE A 38 1.92 -6.34 -6.35
C ILE A 38 0.39 -6.17 -6.36
N TRP A 39 -0.24 -6.05 -5.19
CA TRP A 39 -1.68 -5.79 -5.13
C TRP A 39 -2.06 -4.41 -5.66
N LEU A 40 -1.24 -3.39 -5.38
CA LEU A 40 -1.41 -2.06 -5.94
C LEU A 40 -1.39 -2.10 -7.47
N TYR A 41 -0.47 -2.86 -8.05
CA TYR A 41 -0.40 -3.07 -9.49
C TYR A 41 -1.61 -3.84 -10.02
N ASN A 42 -2.06 -4.87 -9.29
CA ASN A 42 -3.25 -5.62 -9.66
C ASN A 42 -4.49 -4.73 -9.81
N VAL A 43 -4.66 -3.70 -8.98
CA VAL A 43 -5.81 -2.79 -9.06
C VAL A 43 -5.83 -1.96 -10.36
N VAL A 44 -4.68 -1.65 -10.96
CA VAL A 44 -4.53 -0.68 -12.06
C VAL A 44 -5.50 -0.95 -13.23
N TRP A 45 -5.70 -2.21 -13.58
CA TRP A 45 -6.45 -2.61 -14.78
C TRP A 45 -7.91 -2.98 -14.50
N LYS A 46 -8.39 -2.91 -13.25
CA LYS A 46 -9.82 -3.11 -12.89
C LYS A 46 -10.57 -1.79 -13.00
N VAL A 47 -10.81 -1.34 -14.22
CA VAL A 47 -11.43 -0.04 -14.48
C VAL A 47 -12.95 -0.11 -14.36
N PRO A 48 -13.56 0.64 -13.43
CA PRO A 48 -15.02 0.72 -13.33
C PRO A 48 -15.64 1.59 -14.45
N SER A 49 -16.95 1.48 -14.71
CA SER A 49 -17.93 0.66 -14.00
C SER A 49 -18.19 -0.71 -14.62
N ASP A 50 -17.79 -0.94 -15.87
CA ASP A 50 -18.16 -2.16 -16.62
C ASP A 50 -17.11 -3.27 -16.51
N PHE A 51 -15.92 -2.97 -15.96
CA PHE A 51 -14.82 -3.92 -15.72
C PHE A 51 -14.41 -4.78 -16.95
N GLY A 52 -14.75 -4.32 -18.15
CA GLY A 52 -14.45 -4.96 -19.43
C GLY A 52 -15.53 -5.93 -19.94
N GLU A 53 -16.72 -5.95 -19.35
CA GLU A 53 -17.84 -6.82 -19.74
C GLU A 53 -18.27 -6.59 -21.20
N ARG A 54 -18.56 -5.35 -21.60
CA ARG A 54 -19.00 -5.01 -22.96
C ARG A 54 -17.96 -5.31 -24.03
N SER A 55 -16.69 -5.19 -23.69
CA SER A 55 -15.57 -5.41 -24.60
C SER A 55 -14.97 -6.81 -24.52
N HIS A 56 -15.44 -7.68 -23.63
CA HIS A 56 -14.82 -8.96 -23.31
C HIS A 56 -13.32 -8.85 -23.01
N THR A 57 -12.93 -7.84 -22.22
CA THR A 57 -11.55 -7.59 -21.81
C THR A 57 -11.47 -7.44 -20.29
N GLY A 58 -10.29 -7.09 -19.77
CA GLY A 58 -10.14 -6.73 -18.36
C GLY A 58 -10.59 -7.84 -17.41
N LEU A 59 -11.20 -7.46 -16.29
CA LEU A 59 -11.55 -8.42 -15.22
C LEU A 59 -12.58 -9.43 -15.71
N TYR A 60 -13.48 -9.01 -16.61
CA TYR A 60 -14.50 -9.88 -17.17
C TYR A 60 -13.89 -11.05 -17.93
N HIS A 61 -12.92 -10.76 -18.81
CA HIS A 61 -12.19 -11.78 -19.56
C HIS A 61 -11.56 -12.83 -18.64
N TYR A 62 -10.76 -12.39 -17.66
CA TYR A 62 -10.08 -13.31 -16.74
C TYR A 62 -11.03 -14.09 -15.83
N THR A 63 -12.21 -13.54 -15.54
CA THR A 63 -13.25 -14.26 -14.79
C THR A 63 -13.88 -15.35 -15.66
N HIS A 64 -14.07 -15.09 -16.96
CA HIS A 64 -14.62 -16.05 -17.91
C HIS A 64 -13.67 -17.26 -18.14
N LEU A 65 -12.35 -17.05 -18.05
CA LEU A 65 -11.36 -18.13 -18.14
C LEU A 65 -11.58 -19.23 -17.08
N ALA A 66 -12.17 -18.90 -15.94
CA ALA A 66 -12.49 -19.89 -14.89
C ALA A 66 -13.50 -20.94 -15.36
N VAL A 67 -14.34 -20.58 -16.34
CA VAL A 67 -15.37 -21.45 -16.94
C VAL A 67 -14.82 -22.15 -18.18
N GLU A 68 -14.07 -21.43 -19.01
CA GLU A 68 -13.46 -21.98 -20.24
C GLU A 68 -12.36 -23.01 -19.95
N HIS A 69 -11.56 -22.77 -18.91
CA HIS A 69 -10.42 -23.58 -18.52
C HIS A 69 -10.53 -23.98 -17.03
N PRO A 70 -11.48 -24.86 -16.67
CA PRO A 70 -11.83 -25.12 -15.28
C PRO A 70 -10.73 -25.88 -14.53
N VAL A 71 -10.06 -25.20 -13.60
CA VAL A 71 -9.10 -25.81 -12.65
C VAL A 71 -9.82 -26.69 -11.63
N PHE A 72 -10.94 -26.19 -11.09
CA PHE A 72 -11.76 -26.87 -10.09
C PHE A 72 -13.24 -26.66 -10.38
N LYS A 73 -13.93 -27.72 -10.84
CA LYS A 73 -15.31 -27.63 -11.34
C LYS A 73 -16.31 -26.94 -10.40
N PRO A 74 -16.30 -27.17 -9.07
CA PRO A 74 -17.21 -26.45 -8.18
C PRO A 74 -16.97 -24.94 -8.14
N PHE A 75 -15.73 -24.49 -8.31
CA PHE A 75 -15.41 -23.07 -8.42
C PHE A 75 -15.93 -22.53 -9.75
N SER A 76 -15.70 -23.21 -10.87
CA SER A 76 -16.23 -22.81 -12.18
C SER A 76 -17.75 -22.72 -12.19
N TRP A 77 -18.44 -23.66 -11.53
CA TRP A 77 -19.89 -23.62 -11.36
C TRP A 77 -20.35 -22.35 -10.61
N LEU A 78 -19.66 -22.01 -9.51
CA LEU A 78 -19.93 -20.78 -8.76
C LEU A 78 -19.69 -19.54 -9.64
N ILE A 79 -18.62 -19.53 -10.43
CA ILE A 79 -18.33 -18.43 -11.34
C ILE A 79 -19.45 -18.28 -12.37
N GLU A 80 -19.82 -19.36 -13.04
CA GLU A 80 -20.82 -19.37 -14.11
C GLU A 80 -22.22 -18.98 -13.62
N HIS A 81 -22.64 -19.48 -12.46
CA HIS A 81 -24.04 -19.35 -12.00
C HIS A 81 -24.27 -18.24 -10.99
N VAL A 82 -23.22 -17.73 -10.33
CA VAL A 82 -23.35 -16.72 -9.27
C VAL A 82 -22.56 -15.46 -9.62
N VAL A 83 -21.31 -15.60 -10.07
CA VAL A 83 -20.44 -14.44 -10.32
C VAL A 83 -20.76 -13.76 -11.64
N LEU A 84 -20.73 -14.47 -12.77
CA LEU A 84 -20.97 -13.90 -14.09
C LEU A 84 -22.36 -13.25 -14.22
N PRO A 85 -23.46 -13.82 -13.67
CA PRO A 85 -24.76 -13.15 -13.71
C PRO A 85 -24.85 -11.88 -12.84
N ASN A 86 -23.93 -11.70 -11.90
CA ASN A 86 -23.87 -10.55 -10.98
C ASN A 86 -22.53 -9.82 -11.10
N PHE A 87 -22.01 -9.71 -12.33
CA PHE A 87 -20.60 -9.36 -12.56
C PHE A 87 -20.22 -7.95 -12.08
N ASP A 88 -21.07 -6.94 -12.28
CA ASP A 88 -20.80 -5.56 -11.80
C ASP A 88 -20.52 -5.54 -10.28
N GLY A 89 -21.36 -6.21 -9.49
CA GLY A 89 -21.18 -6.32 -8.04
C GLY A 89 -19.89 -7.06 -7.66
N TYR A 90 -19.54 -8.11 -8.40
CA TYR A 90 -18.28 -8.83 -8.22
C TYR A 90 -17.06 -7.96 -8.57
N GLY A 91 -17.11 -7.20 -9.67
CA GLY A 91 -16.04 -6.30 -10.09
C GLY A 91 -15.72 -5.26 -9.02
N TRP A 92 -16.76 -4.64 -8.44
CA TRP A 92 -16.60 -3.74 -7.30
C TRP A 92 -16.03 -4.42 -6.06
N ALA A 93 -16.52 -5.63 -5.73
CA ALA A 93 -16.01 -6.37 -4.59
C ALA A 93 -14.52 -6.70 -4.74
N VAL A 94 -14.08 -7.18 -5.90
CA VAL A 94 -12.67 -7.44 -6.22
C VAL A 94 -11.84 -6.17 -6.11
N LEU A 95 -12.28 -5.08 -6.75
CA LEU A 95 -11.58 -3.80 -6.72
C LEU A 95 -11.38 -3.30 -5.27
N VAL A 96 -12.42 -3.35 -4.44
CA VAL A 96 -12.35 -2.95 -3.03
C VAL A 96 -11.43 -3.87 -2.23
N ILE A 97 -11.55 -5.19 -2.38
CA ILE A 97 -10.72 -6.15 -1.63
C ILE A 97 -9.25 -5.97 -1.99
N GLU A 98 -8.90 -5.86 -3.28
CA GLU A 98 -7.51 -5.66 -3.72
C GLU A 98 -6.94 -4.31 -3.31
N SER A 99 -7.78 -3.26 -3.32
CA SER A 99 -7.42 -1.93 -2.83
C SER A 99 -7.13 -1.94 -1.32
N VAL A 100 -7.99 -2.59 -0.54
CA VAL A 100 -7.80 -2.77 0.90
C VAL A 100 -6.54 -3.59 1.17
N LEU A 101 -6.32 -4.67 0.43
CA LEU A 101 -5.09 -5.47 0.52
C LEU A 101 -3.83 -4.63 0.31
N ALA A 102 -3.79 -3.85 -0.77
CA ALA A 102 -2.67 -2.96 -1.07
C ALA A 102 -2.42 -1.97 0.08
N VAL A 103 -3.46 -1.27 0.55
CA VAL A 103 -3.33 -0.27 1.62
C VAL A 103 -2.89 -0.91 2.93
N LEU A 104 -3.48 -2.03 3.35
CA LEU A 104 -3.14 -2.71 4.59
C LEU A 104 -1.70 -3.23 4.58
N LEU A 105 -1.24 -3.81 3.47
CA LEU A 105 0.13 -4.31 3.33
C LEU A 105 1.17 -3.19 3.25
N LEU A 106 0.90 -2.12 2.50
CA LEU A 106 1.82 -1.00 2.37
C LEU A 106 1.98 -0.26 3.72
N THR A 107 0.87 0.04 4.38
CA THR A 107 0.87 0.74 5.68
C THR A 107 1.27 -0.16 6.85
N GLY A 108 1.21 -1.48 6.68
CA GLY A 108 1.43 -2.44 7.75
C GLY A 108 0.31 -2.42 8.80
N ALA A 109 -0.92 -2.14 8.40
CA ALA A 109 -2.11 -2.19 9.24
C ALA A 109 -2.80 -3.55 9.06
N PHE A 110 -3.19 -4.21 10.15
CA PHE A 110 -3.91 -5.49 10.15
C PHE A 110 -3.26 -6.55 9.22
N VAL A 111 -1.92 -6.67 9.26
CA VAL A 111 -1.16 -7.44 8.25
C VAL A 111 -1.57 -8.91 8.20
N ARG A 112 -1.95 -9.52 9.33
CA ARG A 112 -2.43 -10.91 9.34
C ARG A 112 -3.77 -11.07 8.63
N LEU A 113 -4.68 -10.11 8.78
CA LEU A 113 -5.95 -10.11 8.05
C LEU A 113 -5.68 -9.90 6.56
N ALA A 114 -4.82 -8.95 6.20
CA ALA A 114 -4.42 -8.72 4.82
C ALA A 114 -3.72 -9.95 4.22
N ALA A 115 -2.90 -10.65 4.99
CA ALA A 115 -2.27 -11.89 4.54
C ALA A 115 -3.29 -13.01 4.30
N LEU A 116 -4.27 -13.18 5.19
CA LEU A 116 -5.35 -14.15 4.98
C LEU A 116 -6.17 -13.83 3.73
N LEU A 117 -6.59 -12.58 3.58
CA LEU A 117 -7.30 -12.11 2.38
C LEU A 117 -6.45 -12.28 1.11
N GLY A 118 -5.15 -12.03 1.20
CA GLY A 118 -4.22 -12.22 0.10
C GLY A 118 -4.08 -13.69 -0.31
N VAL A 119 -4.09 -14.64 0.64
CA VAL A 119 -4.17 -16.07 0.33
C VAL A 119 -5.47 -16.40 -0.42
N LEU A 120 -6.61 -15.95 0.11
CA LEU A 120 -7.93 -16.22 -0.50
C LEU A 120 -8.03 -15.64 -1.92
N GLN A 121 -7.59 -14.39 -2.10
CA GLN A 121 -7.62 -13.72 -3.40
C GLN A 121 -6.63 -14.36 -4.39
N SER A 122 -5.43 -14.73 -3.94
CA SER A 122 -4.46 -15.44 -4.78
C SER A 122 -4.99 -16.81 -5.21
N MET A 123 -5.72 -17.49 -4.34
CA MET A 123 -6.37 -18.78 -4.66
C MET A 123 -7.52 -18.60 -5.65
N ALA A 124 -8.35 -17.57 -5.49
CA ALA A 124 -9.40 -17.25 -6.46
C ALA A 124 -8.82 -16.96 -7.85
N ILE A 125 -7.73 -16.18 -7.93
CA ILE A 125 -7.01 -15.94 -9.18
C ILE A 125 -6.46 -17.26 -9.74
N ALA A 126 -5.75 -18.05 -8.92
CA ALA A 126 -5.19 -19.33 -9.35
C ALA A 126 -6.26 -20.25 -9.95
N LEU A 127 -7.41 -20.38 -9.30
CA LEU A 127 -8.52 -21.21 -9.77
C LEU A 127 -9.19 -20.66 -11.03
N SER A 128 -9.01 -19.38 -11.34
CA SER A 128 -9.60 -18.75 -12.51
C SER A 128 -8.76 -18.93 -13.77
N VAL A 129 -7.42 -18.95 -13.65
CA VAL A 129 -6.56 -18.79 -14.84
C VAL A 129 -5.44 -19.83 -14.98
N SER A 130 -5.17 -20.68 -13.98
CA SER A 130 -3.98 -21.57 -14.01
C SER A 130 -3.96 -22.57 -15.17
N GLU A 131 -5.12 -22.99 -15.68
CA GLU A 131 -5.22 -23.92 -16.81
C GLU A 131 -5.39 -23.19 -18.17
N SER A 132 -5.35 -21.86 -18.17
CA SER A 132 -5.45 -21.07 -19.40
C SER A 132 -4.10 -20.98 -20.13
N LEU A 133 -4.15 -20.80 -21.46
CA LEU A 133 -2.96 -20.78 -22.29
C LEU A 133 -2.07 -19.56 -22.00
N GLY A 134 -0.77 -19.80 -21.78
CA GLY A 134 0.23 -18.75 -21.58
C GLY A 134 0.38 -18.28 -20.13
N GLU A 135 -0.45 -18.77 -19.20
CA GLU A 135 -0.32 -18.46 -17.79
C GLU A 135 0.77 -19.31 -17.10
N TRP A 136 1.31 -18.78 -16.00
CA TRP A 136 2.33 -19.45 -15.20
C TRP A 136 1.80 -19.74 -13.79
N PRO A 137 1.28 -20.95 -13.51
CA PRO A 137 0.61 -21.26 -12.23
C PRO A 137 1.46 -21.03 -10.98
N TRP A 138 2.79 -21.16 -11.12
CA TRP A 138 3.72 -20.94 -10.02
C TRP A 138 3.74 -19.48 -9.55
N ALA A 139 3.34 -18.51 -10.38
CA ALA A 139 3.15 -17.13 -9.94
C ALA A 139 2.14 -17.02 -8.80
N TYR A 140 1.01 -17.73 -8.91
CA TYR A 140 -0.03 -17.72 -7.86
C TYR A 140 0.40 -18.54 -6.64
N ALA A 141 1.10 -19.66 -6.84
CA ALA A 141 1.68 -20.42 -5.73
C ALA A 141 2.67 -19.57 -4.93
N MET A 142 3.51 -18.78 -5.61
CA MET A 142 4.41 -17.82 -4.97
C MET A 142 3.64 -16.72 -4.25
N MET A 143 2.59 -16.16 -4.86
CA MET A 143 1.73 -15.19 -4.17
C MET A 143 1.11 -15.77 -2.91
N ILE A 144 0.55 -16.99 -2.95
CA ILE A 144 0.02 -17.69 -1.77
C ILE A 144 1.12 -17.87 -0.72
N ALA A 145 2.31 -18.32 -1.12
CA ALA A 145 3.45 -18.54 -0.23
C ALA A 145 3.93 -17.25 0.46
N ILE A 146 4.02 -16.14 -0.28
CA ILE A 146 4.36 -14.82 0.27
C ILE A 146 3.37 -14.45 1.37
N HIS A 147 2.08 -14.59 1.12
CA HIS A 147 1.06 -14.29 2.12
C HIS A 147 1.08 -15.27 3.30
N ALA A 148 1.34 -16.55 3.07
CA ALA A 148 1.53 -17.52 4.15
C ALA A 148 2.70 -17.13 5.06
N VAL A 149 3.84 -16.72 4.50
CA VAL A 149 4.97 -16.18 5.27
C VAL A 149 4.52 -14.96 6.08
N LEU A 150 3.83 -13.99 5.48
CA LEU A 150 3.36 -12.79 6.19
C LEU A 150 2.32 -13.10 7.29
N LEU A 151 1.51 -14.14 7.11
CA LEU A 151 0.49 -14.59 8.06
C LEU A 151 1.13 -15.22 9.31
N PHE A 152 2.15 -16.06 9.12
CA PHE A 152 2.77 -16.85 10.19
C PHE A 152 4.04 -16.23 10.79
N THR A 153 4.55 -15.13 10.23
CA THR A 153 5.74 -14.42 10.74
C THR A 153 5.43 -13.05 11.34
N TRP A 154 6.42 -12.46 12.01
CA TRP A 154 6.31 -11.18 12.70
C TRP A 154 6.68 -9.99 11.79
N SER A 155 6.03 -9.88 10.63
CA SER A 155 6.27 -8.84 9.62
C SER A 155 5.84 -7.41 10.05
N THR A 156 5.26 -7.27 11.24
CA THR A 156 4.68 -6.03 11.77
C THR A 156 5.59 -5.27 12.73
N ARG A 157 6.82 -5.73 12.98
CA ARG A 157 7.71 -5.09 13.98
C ARG A 157 8.33 -3.78 13.53
N TYR A 158 8.44 -3.53 12.22
CA TYR A 158 9.07 -2.33 11.66
C TYR A 158 8.18 -1.70 10.58
N ALA A 159 8.24 -0.35 10.54
CA ALA A 159 7.55 0.48 9.55
C ALA A 159 6.09 0.06 9.31
N ALA A 160 5.34 -0.20 10.39
CA ALA A 160 3.99 -0.72 10.34
C ALA A 160 3.08 0.01 11.35
N VAL A 161 1.82 0.22 10.98
CA VAL A 161 0.77 0.67 11.92
C VAL A 161 0.58 -0.33 13.06
N ASP A 162 0.65 -1.63 12.78
CA ASP A 162 0.52 -2.67 13.80
C ASP A 162 1.65 -2.60 14.86
N ALA A 163 2.83 -2.06 14.52
CA ALA A 163 3.90 -1.81 15.49
C ALA A 163 3.49 -0.78 16.55
N ILE A 164 2.71 0.24 16.15
CA ILE A 164 2.19 1.27 17.06
C ILE A 164 1.19 0.65 18.03
N ARG A 165 0.30 -0.23 17.52
CA ARG A 165 -0.67 -0.96 18.33
C ARG A 165 0.03 -1.87 19.34
N ALA A 166 1.07 -2.58 18.90
CA ALA A 166 1.85 -3.47 19.75
C ALA A 166 2.67 -2.72 20.82
N ALA A 167 3.15 -1.51 20.51
CA ALA A 167 3.88 -0.68 21.46
C ALA A 167 3.00 -0.13 22.61
N GLY A 168 1.68 -0.28 22.53
CA GLY A 168 0.75 0.15 23.58
C GLY A 168 0.68 1.66 23.69
N SER A 169 0.84 2.19 24.91
CA SER A 169 0.78 3.63 25.22
C SER A 169 2.09 4.10 25.84
N GLY A 170 2.36 5.41 25.74
CA GLY A 170 3.54 6.03 26.34
C GLY A 170 4.67 6.36 25.36
N PRO A 171 5.89 6.64 25.85
CA PRO A 171 6.98 7.20 25.05
C PRO A 171 7.43 6.31 23.89
N ALA A 172 7.42 4.99 24.07
CA ALA A 172 7.81 4.04 23.02
C ALA A 172 6.84 4.07 21.83
N ALA A 173 5.52 4.03 22.10
CA ALA A 173 4.48 4.13 21.07
C ALA A 173 4.55 5.46 20.32
N ARG A 174 4.80 6.57 21.03
CA ARG A 174 5.00 7.90 20.42
C ARG A 174 6.21 7.90 19.48
N LEU A 175 7.34 7.34 19.89
CA LEU A 175 8.54 7.27 19.04
C LEU A 175 8.31 6.43 17.78
N VAL A 176 7.64 5.29 17.91
CA VAL A 176 7.27 4.44 16.76
C VAL A 176 6.34 5.22 15.81
N ALA A 177 5.33 5.91 16.35
CA ALA A 177 4.41 6.72 15.56
C ALA A 177 5.13 7.87 14.82
N GLN A 178 6.01 8.61 15.50
CA GLN A 178 6.80 9.68 14.89
C GLN A 178 7.71 9.15 13.77
N ARG A 179 8.39 8.02 13.98
CA ARG A 179 9.25 7.41 12.96
C ARG A 179 8.46 6.93 11.75
N LEU A 180 7.32 6.28 11.98
CA LEU A 180 6.46 5.82 10.89
C LEU A 180 5.93 7.00 10.08
N LEU A 181 5.41 8.02 10.77
CA LEU A 181 4.85 9.22 10.15
C LEU A 181 5.92 10.01 9.38
N GLY A 182 7.08 10.20 9.98
CA GLY A 182 8.21 10.88 9.34
C GLY A 182 8.75 10.10 8.13
N GLY A 183 8.88 8.77 8.24
CA GLY A 183 9.30 7.92 7.13
C GLY A 183 8.35 7.99 5.94
N TRP A 184 7.04 7.90 6.19
CA TRP A 184 6.03 8.10 5.15
C TRP A 184 6.05 9.52 4.59
N GLY A 185 6.20 10.54 5.42
CA GLY A 185 6.35 11.94 4.98
C GLY A 185 7.51 12.12 4.00
N VAL A 186 8.67 11.49 4.25
CA VAL A 186 9.80 11.50 3.32
C VAL A 186 9.44 10.80 2.00
N VAL A 187 8.86 9.60 2.06
CA VAL A 187 8.48 8.84 0.86
C VAL A 187 7.49 9.63 0.00
N LEU A 188 6.42 10.17 0.59
CA LEU A 188 5.44 10.96 -0.14
C LEU A 188 6.02 12.27 -0.68
N GLY A 189 6.93 12.90 0.07
CA GLY A 189 7.65 14.09 -0.40
C GLY A 189 8.50 13.81 -1.64
N LEU A 190 9.18 12.66 -1.67
CA LEU A 190 9.95 12.22 -2.84
C LEU A 190 9.05 11.92 -4.04
N ILE A 191 7.95 11.19 -3.84
CA ILE A 191 6.97 10.91 -4.89
C ILE A 191 6.40 12.23 -5.44
N GLY A 192 5.99 13.14 -4.56
CA GLY A 192 5.44 14.45 -4.91
C GLY A 192 6.43 15.34 -5.66
N LEU A 193 7.71 15.31 -5.26
CA LEU A 193 8.76 16.06 -5.95
C LEU A 193 9.01 15.52 -7.37
N VAL A 194 9.11 14.20 -7.52
CA VAL A 194 9.27 13.57 -8.85
C VAL A 194 8.06 13.88 -9.73
N ALA A 195 6.85 13.78 -9.17
CA ALA A 195 5.61 14.11 -9.83
C ALA A 195 5.56 15.59 -10.27
N PHE A 196 5.98 16.51 -9.40
CA PHE A 196 6.06 17.93 -9.69
C PHE A 196 7.02 18.21 -10.85
N CYS A 197 8.25 17.66 -10.81
CA CYS A 197 9.23 17.81 -11.88
C CYS A 197 8.70 17.30 -13.23
N ARG A 198 7.97 16.17 -13.22
CA ARG A 198 7.32 15.63 -14.42
C ARG A 198 6.19 16.52 -14.93
N ALA A 199 5.37 17.07 -14.03
CA ALA A 199 4.24 17.93 -14.36
C ALA A 199 4.65 19.33 -14.86
N VAL A 200 5.82 19.84 -14.46
CA VAL A 200 6.38 21.09 -14.96
C VAL A 200 7.03 20.91 -16.34
N GLY A 201 7.64 19.74 -16.60
CA GLY A 201 8.32 19.44 -17.87
C GLY A 201 7.41 18.97 -19.02
N LYS A 202 6.19 18.53 -18.74
CA LYS A 202 5.19 18.11 -19.73
C LYS A 202 3.94 18.97 -19.55
N GLY A 203 3.44 19.61 -20.62
CA GLY A 203 2.14 20.31 -20.59
C GLY A 203 1.04 19.42 -20.01
N ARG A 204 0.01 20.00 -19.38
CA ARG A 204 -1.06 19.33 -18.58
C ARG A 204 -1.32 17.87 -19.04
N THR A 205 -0.65 16.91 -18.42
CA THR A 205 -0.93 15.49 -18.69
C THR A 205 -2.14 15.11 -17.85
N VAL A 206 -3.32 15.23 -18.45
CA VAL A 206 -4.56 14.68 -17.91
C VAL A 206 -4.64 13.24 -18.38
N ASN A 207 -3.98 12.33 -17.67
CA ASN A 207 -4.15 10.90 -17.88
C ASN A 207 -5.03 10.36 -16.76
N VAL A 208 -6.29 10.10 -17.07
CA VAL A 208 -7.21 9.32 -16.24
C VAL A 208 -7.36 7.99 -16.97
N GLY A 209 -6.51 6.99 -16.68
CA GLY A 209 -6.50 5.71 -17.40
C GLY A 209 -5.31 4.81 -17.12
N ILE A 210 -5.38 3.58 -17.66
CA ILE A 210 -4.35 2.53 -17.53
C ILE A 210 -3.11 2.88 -18.37
N ARG A 211 -1.91 2.64 -17.82
CA ARG A 211 -0.63 2.62 -18.56
C ARG A 211 0.01 1.23 -18.47
N GLU A 212 0.81 0.89 -19.48
CA GLU A 212 1.58 -0.34 -19.52
C GLU A 212 2.76 -0.34 -18.53
N LEU A 213 2.94 -1.48 -17.86
CA LEU A 213 4.10 -2.04 -17.13
C LEU A 213 5.27 -1.14 -16.68
N GLU A 214 5.00 0.06 -16.18
CA GLU A 214 5.97 0.82 -15.37
C GLU A 214 5.53 0.79 -13.91
N PHE A 215 6.46 0.57 -12.97
CA PHE A 215 6.22 0.75 -11.53
C PHE A 215 5.72 2.19 -11.27
N SER A 216 4.41 2.40 -11.34
CA SER A 216 3.78 3.71 -11.22
C SER A 216 3.15 3.86 -9.84
N LEU A 217 3.75 4.72 -9.02
CA LEU A 217 3.20 5.17 -7.73
C LEU A 217 2.12 6.26 -7.94
N GLY A 218 1.45 6.24 -9.10
CA GLY A 218 0.47 7.22 -9.54
C GLY A 218 1.00 8.15 -10.61
N ASP A 219 0.10 8.58 -11.49
CA ASP A 219 0.27 9.80 -12.29
C ASP A 219 -0.37 10.96 -11.52
N TYR A 220 0.26 12.14 -11.60
CA TYR A 220 -0.22 13.32 -10.89
C TYR A 220 -0.18 14.51 -11.84
N ASN A 221 -1.29 15.26 -11.87
CA ASN A 221 -1.22 16.61 -12.42
C ASN A 221 -0.49 17.55 -11.43
N LEU A 222 -0.23 18.79 -11.84
CA LEU A 222 0.46 19.77 -10.98
C LEU A 222 -0.22 19.94 -9.61
N SER A 223 -1.56 20.00 -9.60
CA SER A 223 -2.35 20.14 -8.37
C SER A 223 -2.21 18.92 -7.46
N GLY A 224 -2.27 17.70 -7.99
CA GLY A 224 -2.07 16.45 -7.26
C GLY A 224 -0.66 16.34 -6.69
N ALA A 225 0.36 16.76 -7.44
CA ALA A 225 1.75 16.77 -6.98
C ALA A 225 1.95 17.76 -5.81
N LEU A 226 1.43 18.98 -5.93
CA LEU A 226 1.48 19.98 -4.86
C LEU A 226 0.71 19.52 -3.61
N LEU A 227 -0.44 18.87 -3.80
CA LEU A 227 -1.23 18.32 -2.72
C LEU A 227 -0.46 17.23 -1.96
N LEU A 228 0.22 16.34 -2.70
CA LEU A 228 1.04 15.28 -2.12
C LEU A 228 2.22 15.84 -1.32
N ILE A 229 2.88 16.89 -1.84
CA ILE A 229 3.94 17.61 -1.12
C ILE A 229 3.37 18.28 0.15
N GLY A 230 2.20 18.91 0.07
CA GLY A 230 1.54 19.52 1.22
C GLY A 230 1.23 18.52 2.34
N ILE A 231 0.69 17.35 1.98
CA ILE A 231 0.45 16.23 2.91
C ILE A 231 1.76 15.75 3.52
N ALA A 232 2.80 15.54 2.69
CA ALA A 232 4.12 15.11 3.15
C ALA A 232 4.72 16.08 4.18
N LEU A 233 4.64 17.40 3.92
CA LEU A 233 5.11 18.43 4.84
C LEU A 233 4.32 18.43 6.15
N ALA A 234 2.99 18.26 6.09
CA ALA A 234 2.16 18.15 7.29
C ALA A 234 2.52 16.91 8.13
N MET A 235 2.77 15.75 7.49
CA MET A 235 3.22 14.53 8.17
C MET A 235 4.61 14.72 8.81
N LEU A 236 5.55 15.36 8.12
CA LEU A 236 6.88 15.67 8.66
C LEU A 236 6.79 16.64 9.84
N ALA A 237 5.98 17.69 9.73
CA ALA A 237 5.73 18.64 10.82
C ALA A 237 5.12 17.93 12.04
N ALA A 238 4.12 17.07 11.83
CA ALA A 238 3.53 16.27 12.89
C ALA A 238 4.57 15.35 13.57
N ALA A 239 5.44 14.72 12.79
CA ALA A 239 6.49 13.84 13.32
C ALA A 239 7.54 14.60 14.14
N ILE A 240 7.97 15.77 13.67
CA ILE A 240 9.01 16.61 14.31
C ILE A 240 8.47 17.32 15.56
N PHE A 241 7.33 18.00 15.43
CA PHE A 241 6.78 18.82 16.50
C PHE A 241 5.90 18.04 17.48
N GLY A 242 5.43 16.85 17.09
CA GLY A 242 4.54 16.02 17.89
C GLY A 242 3.13 16.59 18.01
N TRP A 243 2.68 17.39 17.04
CA TRP A 243 1.35 18.01 17.09
C TRP A 243 0.34 17.16 16.34
N ARG A 244 -0.66 16.64 17.07
CA ARG A 244 -1.75 15.83 16.52
C ARG A 244 -2.54 16.56 15.43
N ILE A 245 -2.66 17.89 15.52
CA ILE A 245 -3.41 18.71 14.55
C ILE A 245 -2.85 18.51 13.14
N PHE A 246 -1.53 18.53 12.96
CA PHE A 246 -0.92 18.35 11.64
C PHE A 246 -1.17 16.95 11.07
N ALA A 247 -1.13 15.90 11.92
CA ALA A 247 -1.50 14.55 11.49
C ALA A 247 -2.98 14.44 11.12
N GLY A 248 -3.88 15.10 11.88
CA GLY A 248 -5.30 15.16 11.57
C GLY A 248 -5.60 15.87 10.25
N VAL A 249 -4.94 17.00 9.99
CA VAL A 249 -5.06 17.73 8.72
C VAL A 249 -4.54 16.87 7.56
N ALA A 250 -3.37 16.25 7.70
CA ALA A 250 -2.81 15.35 6.69
C ALA A 250 -3.78 14.20 6.38
N ALA A 251 -4.38 13.58 7.41
CA ALA A 251 -5.35 12.51 7.25
C ALA A 251 -6.61 12.97 6.47
N LEU A 252 -7.20 14.09 6.87
CA LEU A 252 -8.41 14.62 6.25
C LEU A 252 -8.18 15.02 4.80
N VAL A 253 -7.09 15.72 4.52
CA VAL A 253 -6.74 16.17 3.16
C VAL A 253 -6.45 14.97 2.26
N ALA A 254 -5.70 13.97 2.76
CA ALA A 254 -5.41 12.76 2.00
C ALA A 254 -6.67 11.94 1.71
N ALA A 255 -7.55 11.74 2.69
CA ALA A 255 -8.82 11.04 2.48
C ALA A 255 -9.71 11.78 1.47
N SER A 256 -9.78 13.10 1.57
CA SER A 256 -10.56 13.94 0.64
C SER A 256 -9.99 13.86 -0.79
N ALA A 257 -8.66 13.83 -0.92
CA ALA A 257 -7.99 13.67 -2.21
C ALA A 257 -8.32 12.33 -2.87
N ALA A 258 -8.27 11.23 -2.09
CA ALA A 258 -8.62 9.90 -2.57
C ALA A 258 -10.08 9.84 -3.06
N VAL A 259 -11.03 10.28 -2.24
CA VAL A 259 -12.45 10.33 -2.61
C VAL A 259 -12.65 11.21 -3.86
N SER A 260 -11.97 12.34 -3.94
CA SER A 260 -12.05 13.24 -5.09
C SER A 260 -11.59 12.55 -6.38
N ILE A 261 -10.47 11.82 -6.38
CA ILE A 261 -9.98 11.07 -7.55
C ILE A 261 -11.02 10.05 -7.99
N TYR A 262 -11.55 9.28 -7.06
CA TYR A 262 -12.57 8.27 -7.33
C TYR A 262 -13.83 8.88 -7.98
N LEU A 263 -14.31 10.01 -7.46
CA LEU A 263 -15.48 10.73 -8.01
C LEU A 263 -15.21 11.43 -9.36
N GLN A 264 -13.95 11.50 -9.79
CA GLN A 264 -13.52 12.11 -11.04
C GLN A 264 -13.24 11.08 -12.14
N ILE A 265 -13.29 9.78 -11.84
CA ILE A 265 -13.12 8.71 -12.83
C ILE A 265 -14.15 8.90 -13.96
N GLY A 266 -13.67 8.90 -15.21
CA GLY A 266 -14.49 9.06 -16.42
C GLY A 266 -14.87 10.50 -16.79
N LYS A 267 -14.41 11.53 -16.05
CA LYS A 267 -14.65 12.94 -16.40
C LYS A 267 -13.55 13.53 -17.29
N GLY A 268 -13.93 14.40 -18.22
CA GLY A 268 -13.01 15.04 -19.18
C GLY A 268 -12.13 16.15 -18.58
N GLU A 269 -12.63 16.88 -17.57
CA GLU A 269 -11.83 17.83 -16.79
C GLU A 269 -11.79 17.40 -15.33
N VAL A 270 -10.57 17.34 -14.78
CA VAL A 270 -10.32 16.91 -13.40
C VAL A 270 -9.41 17.92 -12.70
N TRP A 271 -9.76 18.27 -11.48
CA TRP A 271 -8.97 19.17 -10.64
C TRP A 271 -7.78 18.43 -10.02
N ILE A 272 -8.02 17.24 -9.46
CA ILE A 272 -6.95 16.36 -8.98
C ILE A 272 -6.82 15.22 -9.99
N GLY A 273 -5.81 15.32 -10.84
CA GLY A 273 -5.52 14.29 -11.84
C GLY A 273 -4.75 13.15 -11.21
N GLY A 274 -5.15 11.92 -11.51
CA GLY A 274 -4.43 10.72 -11.16
C GLY A 274 -5.17 9.44 -11.51
N THR A 275 -4.57 8.32 -11.12
CA THR A 275 -5.04 6.95 -11.37
C THR A 275 -5.55 6.32 -10.08
N LEU A 276 -6.10 5.11 -10.16
CA LEU A 276 -6.42 4.30 -8.98
C LEU A 276 -5.20 4.10 -8.07
N THR A 277 -3.98 4.06 -8.61
CA THR A 277 -2.77 3.97 -7.79
C THR A 277 -2.49 5.26 -7.03
N THR A 278 -2.71 6.42 -7.64
CA THR A 278 -2.65 7.74 -6.99
C THR A 278 -3.63 7.81 -5.80
N GLU A 279 -4.87 7.35 -6.00
CA GLU A 279 -5.88 7.26 -4.94
C GLU A 279 -5.38 6.42 -3.76
N LEU A 280 -4.82 5.23 -4.03
CA LEU A 280 -4.34 4.32 -2.99
C LEU A 280 -3.12 4.87 -2.24
N VAL A 281 -2.27 5.66 -2.90
CA VAL A 281 -1.18 6.40 -2.21
C VAL A 281 -1.76 7.40 -1.21
N PHE A 282 -2.81 8.16 -1.60
CA PHE A 282 -3.49 9.06 -0.68
C PHE A 282 -4.20 8.31 0.46
N LEU A 283 -4.83 7.17 0.20
CA LEU A 283 -5.43 6.34 1.24
C LEU A 283 -4.38 5.81 2.23
N CYS A 284 -3.20 5.39 1.75
CA CYS A 284 -2.09 5.02 2.62
C CYS A 284 -1.67 6.18 3.53
N ALA A 285 -1.53 7.39 2.96
CA ALA A 285 -1.20 8.59 3.73
C ALA A 285 -2.27 8.90 4.80
N ALA A 286 -3.55 8.74 4.46
CA ALA A 286 -4.67 8.93 5.37
C ALA A 286 -4.62 7.93 6.54
N VAL A 287 -4.46 6.64 6.25
CA VAL A 287 -4.37 5.57 7.26
C VAL A 287 -3.19 5.79 8.20
N ILE A 288 -2.01 6.10 7.67
CA ILE A 288 -0.82 6.36 8.49
C ILE A 288 -1.03 7.58 9.38
N SER A 289 -1.52 8.68 8.81
CA SER A 289 -1.71 9.93 9.54
C SER A 289 -2.76 9.79 10.65
N LEU A 290 -3.86 9.08 10.37
CA LEU A 290 -4.90 8.79 11.36
C LEU A 290 -4.37 7.88 12.48
N ALA A 291 -3.72 6.77 12.12
CA ALA A 291 -3.23 5.79 13.09
C ALA A 291 -2.12 6.33 14.00
N THR A 292 -1.29 7.23 13.48
CA THR A 292 -0.21 7.87 14.24
C THR A 292 -0.71 9.07 15.06
N GLY A 293 -1.67 9.84 14.54
CA GLY A 293 -2.13 11.10 15.13
C GLY A 293 -2.57 10.97 16.59
N HIS A 294 -3.34 9.92 16.91
CA HIS A 294 -3.81 9.65 18.28
C HIS A 294 -2.68 9.34 19.29
N ARG A 295 -1.45 9.10 18.83
CA ARG A 295 -0.29 8.78 19.68
C ARG A 295 0.69 9.94 19.84
N LEU A 296 0.47 11.05 19.14
CA LEU A 296 1.39 12.20 19.12
C LEU A 296 1.18 13.17 20.29
N ASP A 297 0.03 13.15 20.97
CA ASP A 297 -0.26 14.10 22.04
C ASP A 297 0.87 14.09 23.07
N ARG A 298 1.52 15.25 23.23
CA ARG A 298 2.32 15.55 24.41
C ARG A 298 1.35 15.60 25.58
N GLU A 299 1.70 14.91 26.67
CA GLU A 299 1.10 15.26 27.96
C GLU A 299 1.41 16.74 28.18
N VAL A 300 0.39 17.59 28.08
CA VAL A 300 0.45 18.90 28.69
C VAL A 300 0.40 18.60 30.17
N SER A 301 1.57 18.61 30.81
CA SER A 301 1.65 18.58 32.27
C SER A 301 0.74 19.70 32.79
N PRO A 302 -0.21 19.42 33.70
CA PRO A 302 -1.14 20.44 34.20
C PRO A 302 -0.40 21.64 34.82
N ASP A 303 0.82 21.41 35.30
CA ASP A 303 1.81 22.45 35.54
C ASP A 303 2.70 22.62 34.32
N GLY A 304 2.74 23.81 33.72
CA GLY A 304 3.56 24.18 32.56
C GLY A 304 5.08 24.11 32.75
N GLN A 305 5.59 23.15 33.52
CA GLN A 305 7.02 22.87 33.64
C GLN A 305 7.46 21.96 32.50
N ARG A 306 8.30 22.53 31.63
CA ARG A 306 9.19 21.75 30.76
C ARG A 306 9.95 20.74 31.62
N PRO A 307 10.17 19.50 31.17
CA PRO A 307 11.12 18.61 31.83
C PRO A 307 12.48 19.32 31.89
N LYS A 308 13.00 19.55 33.09
CA LYS A 308 14.38 20.02 33.30
C LYS A 308 15.35 18.91 32.92
N ALA A 309 15.60 18.72 31.63
CA ALA A 309 16.74 17.95 31.15
C ALA A 309 17.91 18.91 30.90
N PHE A 310 19.07 18.56 31.47
CA PHE A 310 20.36 19.26 31.42
C PHE A 310 20.55 20.48 32.33
N ARG A 311 20.65 20.21 33.64
CA ARG A 311 21.67 20.86 34.48
C ARG A 311 22.49 19.78 35.19
N ARG A 312 23.73 19.63 34.73
CA ARG A 312 24.90 19.02 35.42
C ARG A 312 24.75 17.58 35.92
N LEU A 313 25.48 16.67 35.27
CA LEU A 313 26.68 15.99 35.81
C LEU A 313 27.46 15.40 34.64
#